data_AF-A0A653YKX9-F1
#
_entry.id   AF-A0A653YKX9-F1
#
_cell.length_a   1.000
_cell.length_b   1.000
_cell.length_c   1.000
_cell.angle_alpha   90.00
_cell.angle_beta   90.00
_cell.angle_gamma   90.00
#
_symmetry.space_group_name_H-M   'P 1'
#
loop_
_entity.id
_entity.type
_entity.pdbx_description
1 polymer ?
#
loop_
_entity_poly.entity_id
_entity_poly.type
_entity_poly.pdbx_seq_one_letter_code
_entity_poly.pdbx_strand_id
1 'polypeptide(L)'
;MDTLKQLRDELEAEYQTTKSFLEIYPDDKNDYAPHPKSMKMMHLATHISEVFGWPGFMLNSSELDFAKSGMEPKHLTTKNDLLRF
;
A
#
# COMPACT_ATOMS: atom_id res chain seq x y z
N MET A 1 14.30 3.89 26.75
CA MET A 1 13.26 3.70 25.72
C MET A 1 13.95 3.81 24.38
N ASP A 2 13.92 2.77 23.56
CA ASP A 2 14.57 2.74 22.25
C ASP A 2 13.51 2.90 21.17
N THR A 3 13.17 4.16 20.88
CA THR A 3 12.07 4.52 19.99
C THR A 3 12.33 4.11 18.54
N LEU A 4 13.58 4.16 18.08
CA LEU A 4 13.91 3.74 16.71
C LEU A 4 13.69 2.24 16.52
N LYS A 5 14.13 1.44 17.50
CA LYS A 5 13.86 0.00 17.48
C LYS A 5 12.36 -0.29 17.51
N GLN A 6 11.60 0.40 18.36
CA GLN A 6 10.14 0.23 18.48
C GLN A 6 9.44 0.48 17.13
N LEU A 7 9.68 1.63 16.50
CA LEU A 7 9.07 1.98 15.21
C LEU A 7 9.43 0.99 14.10
N ARG A 8 10.68 0.50 14.08
CA ARG A 8 11.11 -0.52 13.11
C ARG A 8 10.38 -1.85 13.32
N ASP A 9 10.29 -2.29 14.57
CA ASP A 9 9.66 -3.56 14.93
C ASP A 9 8.13 -3.50 14.67
N GLU A 10 7.50 -2.35 14.92
CA GLU A 10 6.09 -2.08 14.57
C GLU A 10 5.85 -2.12 13.05
N LEU A 11 6.68 -1.40 12.27
CA LEU A 11 6.57 -1.38 10.81
C LEU A 11 6.74 -2.79 10.18
N GLU A 12 7.67 -3.58 10.71
CA GLU A 12 7.86 -4.98 10.27
C GLU A 12 6.61 -5.82 10.56
N ALA A 13 6.01 -5.69 11.75
CA ALA A 13 4.79 -6.41 12.11
C ALA A 13 3.59 -6.01 11.24
N GLU A 14 3.45 -4.71 10.95
CA GLU A 14 2.42 -4.17 10.04
C GLU A 14 2.60 -4.71 8.62
N TYR A 15 3.83 -4.77 8.12
CA TYR A 15 4.15 -5.32 6.81
C TYR A 15 3.79 -6.81 6.72
N GLN A 16 4.24 -7.65 7.66
CA GLN A 16 3.95 -9.09 7.64
C GLN A 16 2.45 -9.38 7.74
N THR A 17 1.73 -8.61 8.56
CA THR A 17 0.27 -8.71 8.68
C THR A 17 -0.40 -8.35 7.35
N THR A 18 -0.02 -7.23 6.75
CA THR A 18 -0.58 -6.79 5.47
C THR A 18 -0.30 -7.78 4.35
N LYS A 19 0.94 -8.27 4.27
CA LYS A 19 1.34 -9.30 3.30
C LYS A 19 0.47 -10.56 3.41
N SER A 20 0.20 -11.02 4.63
CA SER A 20 -0.66 -12.19 4.85
C SER A 20 -2.09 -11.98 4.32
N PHE A 21 -2.63 -10.76 4.41
CA PHE A 21 -3.92 -10.42 3.78
C PHE A 21 -3.84 -10.37 2.25
N LEU A 22 -2.74 -9.87 1.69
CA LEU A 22 -2.54 -9.84 0.24
C LEU A 22 -2.36 -11.27 -0.33
N GLU A 23 -1.75 -12.20 0.41
CA GLU A 23 -1.57 -13.60 -0.01
C GLU A 23 -2.90 -14.34 -0.25
N ILE A 24 -3.95 -13.96 0.49
CA ILE A 24 -5.30 -14.49 0.35
C ILE A 24 -6.22 -13.60 -0.51
N TYR A 25 -5.68 -12.59 -1.17
CA TYR A 25 -6.47 -11.68 -1.99
C TYR A 25 -7.19 -12.42 -3.13
N PRO A 26 -8.52 -12.23 -3.29
CA PRO A 26 -9.30 -12.86 -4.35
C PRO A 26 -9.23 -12.06 -5.66
N ASP A 27 -8.45 -12.55 -6.64
CA ASP A 27 -8.29 -11.94 -7.98
C ASP A 27 -9.63 -11.73 -8.72
N ASP A 28 -10.63 -12.55 -8.43
CA ASP A 28 -11.97 -12.47 -9.03
C ASP A 28 -12.84 -11.34 -8.44
N LYS A 29 -12.35 -10.59 -7.46
CA LYS A 29 -13.10 -9.52 -6.76
C LYS A 29 -12.50 -8.13 -6.92
N ASN A 30 -11.67 -7.89 -7.92
CA ASN A 30 -11.06 -6.58 -8.18
C ASN A 30 -12.08 -5.43 -8.19
N ASP A 31 -13.25 -5.65 -8.80
CA ASP A 31 -14.34 -4.67 -8.94
C ASP A 31 -15.36 -4.66 -7.80
N TYR A 32 -15.17 -5.49 -6.77
CA TYR A 32 -16.02 -5.46 -5.59
C TYR A 32 -15.92 -4.10 -4.89
N ALA A 33 -17.05 -3.58 -4.45
CA ALA A 33 -17.12 -2.39 -3.62
C ALA A 33 -18.12 -2.66 -2.47
N PRO A 34 -17.70 -2.52 -1.19
CA PRO A 34 -18.59 -2.80 -0.06
C PRO A 34 -19.74 -1.78 0.04
N HIS A 35 -19.56 -0.59 -0.54
CA HIS A 35 -20.58 0.44 -0.63
C HIS A 35 -20.41 1.20 -1.96
N PRO A 36 -21.49 1.73 -2.60
CA PRO A 36 -21.38 2.43 -3.88
C PRO A 36 -20.46 3.67 -3.89
N LYS A 37 -20.21 4.26 -2.72
CA LYS A 37 -19.27 5.39 -2.56
C LYS A 37 -17.82 4.96 -2.30
N SER A 38 -17.57 3.67 -2.06
CA SER A 38 -16.23 3.15 -1.83
C SER A 38 -15.50 2.97 -3.16
N MET A 39 -14.17 3.09 -3.12
CA MET A 39 -13.32 2.64 -4.20
C MET A 39 -13.42 1.12 -4.38
N LYS A 40 -13.04 0.64 -5.57
CA LYS A 40 -12.98 -0.78 -5.89
C LYS A 40 -11.91 -1.49 -5.07
N MET A 41 -12.12 -2.77 -4.78
CA MET A 41 -11.27 -3.57 -3.90
C MET A 41 -9.80 -3.60 -4.36
N MET A 42 -9.53 -3.69 -5.67
CA MET A 42 -8.16 -3.64 -6.19
C MET A 42 -7.50 -2.27 -5.97
N HIS A 43 -8.25 -1.18 -6.13
CA HIS A 43 -7.73 0.17 -5.86
C HIS A 43 -7.42 0.35 -4.37
N LEU A 44 -8.29 -0.14 -3.48
CA LEU A 44 -8.05 -0.10 -2.04
C LEU A 44 -6.83 -0.94 -1.62
N ALA A 45 -6.68 -2.15 -2.18
CA ALA A 45 -5.53 -3.00 -1.91
C ALA A 45 -4.22 -2.36 -2.41
N THR A 46 -4.24 -1.77 -3.60
CA THR A 46 -3.11 -1.01 -4.16
C THR A 46 -2.72 0.14 -3.23
N HIS A 47 -3.69 0.92 -2.76
CA HIS A 47 -3.44 2.05 -1.86
C HIS A 47 -2.79 1.61 -0.55
N ILE A 48 -3.16 0.44 -0.01
CA ILE A 48 -2.52 -0.13 1.18
C ILE A 48 -1.07 -0.53 0.89
N SER A 49 -0.81 -1.21 -0.24
CA SER A 49 0.55 -1.59 -0.63
C SER A 49 1.47 -0.37 -0.80
N GLU A 50 0.95 0.72 -1.39
CA GLU A 50 1.69 1.98 -1.56
C GLU A 50 2.19 2.58 -0.24
N VAL A 51 1.55 2.27 0.89
CA VAL A 51 1.93 2.81 2.21
C VAL A 51 3.38 2.52 2.55
N PHE A 52 3.86 1.32 2.23
CA PHE A 52 5.22 0.87 2.56
C PHE A 52 6.30 1.52 1.68
N GLY A 53 5.93 2.18 0.58
CA GLY A 53 6.84 2.99 -0.24
C GLY A 53 7.11 4.40 0.32
N TRP A 54 6.20 4.94 1.13
CA TRP A 54 6.31 6.32 1.63
C TRP A 54 7.51 6.59 2.52
N PRO A 55 7.95 5.69 3.44
CA PRO A 55 9.16 5.94 4.23
C PRO A 55 10.38 6.22 3.34
N GLY A 56 10.55 5.47 2.26
CA GLY A 56 11.59 5.72 1.27
C GLY A 56 11.43 7.07 0.59
N PHE A 57 10.21 7.43 0.17
CA PHE A 57 9.93 8.73 -0.44
C PHE A 57 10.24 9.90 0.52
N MET A 58 9.72 9.84 1.74
CA MET A 58 9.84 10.90 2.75
C MET A 58 11.27 11.14 3.19
N LEU A 59 12.08 10.08 3.31
CA LEU A 59 13.49 10.21 3.71
C LEU A 59 14.37 10.79 2.60
N ASN A 60 13.96 10.63 1.33
CA ASN A 60 14.77 11.01 0.17
C ASN A 60 14.22 12.24 -0.59
N SER A 61 13.12 12.84 -0.13
CA SER A 61 12.46 13.99 -0.77
C SER A 61 12.27 15.12 0.22
N SER A 62 12.48 16.36 -0.21
CA SER A 62 12.28 17.55 0.62
C SER A 62 10.81 17.97 0.75
N GLU A 63 9.98 17.59 -0.23
CA GLU A 63 8.57 17.92 -0.27
C GLU A 63 7.76 16.85 -1.01
N LEU A 64 6.45 16.84 -0.76
CA LEU A 64 5.47 16.09 -1.53
C LEU A 64 4.58 17.09 -2.28
N ASP A 65 4.75 17.17 -3.59
CA ASP A 65 3.92 17.99 -4.47
C ASP A 65 3.26 17.12 -5.54
N PHE A 66 2.01 16.71 -5.29
CA PHE A 66 1.22 15.91 -6.24
C PHE A 66 0.95 16.63 -7.56
N ALA A 67 0.93 17.97 -7.57
CA ALA A 67 0.67 18.74 -8.79
C ALA A 67 1.89 18.74 -9.74
N LYS A 68 3.11 18.55 -9.19
CA LYS A 68 4.36 18.53 -9.96
C LYS A 68 4.95 17.14 -10.15
N SER A 69 4.59 16.16 -9.32
CA SER A 69 5.24 14.85 -9.31
C SER A 69 4.89 13.97 -10.52
N GLY A 70 3.77 14.26 -11.21
CA GLY A 70 3.26 13.39 -12.28
C GLY A 70 2.95 11.97 -11.79
N MET A 71 2.73 11.81 -10.48
CA MET A 71 2.53 10.52 -9.84
C MET A 71 1.10 10.05 -10.11
N GLU A 72 0.96 9.11 -11.03
CA GLU A 72 -0.31 8.43 -11.30
C GLU A 72 -0.48 7.22 -10.37
N PRO A 73 -1.72 6.93 -9.93
CA PRO A 73 -2.01 5.72 -9.19
C PRO A 73 -1.50 4.49 -9.93
N LYS A 74 -0.87 3.56 -9.20
CA LYS A 74 -0.39 2.32 -9.80
C LYS A 74 -1.58 1.50 -10.31
N HIS A 75 -1.46 0.97 -11.53
CA HIS A 75 -2.47 0.08 -12.09
C HIS A 75 -2.08 -1.37 -11.84
N LEU A 76 -2.42 -1.88 -10.66
CA LEU A 76 -2.25 -3.28 -10.30
C LEU A 76 -3.51 -4.05 -10.69
N THR A 77 -3.35 -5.30 -11.14
CA THR A 77 -4.48 -6.10 -11.65
C THR A 77 -4.56 -7.50 -11.05
N THR A 78 -3.48 -7.97 -10.43
CA THR A 78 -3.40 -9.30 -9.85
C THR A 78 -2.86 -9.27 -8.43
N LYS A 79 -3.16 -10.32 -7.66
CA LYS A 79 -2.54 -10.62 -6.37
C LYS A 79 -1.03 -10.63 -6.45
N ASN A 80 -0.47 -11.20 -7.52
CA ASN A 80 0.99 -11.25 -7.69
C ASN A 80 1.58 -9.85 -7.85
N ASP A 81 0.85 -8.91 -8.45
CA ASP A 81 1.27 -7.51 -8.51
C ASP A 81 1.30 -6.89 -7.10
N LEU A 82 0.26 -7.15 -6.29
CA LEU A 82 0.16 -6.67 -4.90
C LEU A 82 1.29 -7.21 -4.01
N LEU A 83 1.71 -8.46 -4.21
CA LEU A 83 2.78 -9.11 -3.43
C LEU A 83 4.20 -8.73 -3.86
N ARG A 84 4.35 -8.14 -5.05
CA ARG A 84 5.65 -7.71 -5.62
C ARG A 84 5.89 -6.22 -5.48
N PHE A 85 4.89 -5.49 -4.99
CA PHE A 85 5.02 -4.09 -4.66
C PHE A 85 6.02 -3.91 -3.50
#